data_AF-D7DR24-F1
#
_entry.id   AF-D7DR24-F1
#
_cell.length_a   1.000
_cell.length_b   1.000
_cell.length_c   1.000
_cell.angle_alpha   90.00
_cell.angle_beta   90.00
_cell.angle_gamma   90.00
#
_symmetry.space_group_name_H-M   'P 1'
#
loop_
_entity.id
_entity.type
_entity.pdbx_description
1 polymer ?
#
loop_
_entity_poly.entity_id
_entity_poly.type
_entity_poly.pdbx_seq_one_letter_code
_entity_poly.pdbx_strand_id
1 'polypeptide(L)'
;MCIFCDIVNNKLPSRKLYEDDDFLVIMDAFPKSRGHTLILTKEHYEEFDEMPEELASKLIVLAHKMVKKLKVLDMDGYNIVNNNKPISGQEVPHVHFHIVPRYNNEKEPVFTISEPIEMDLDEIYELITKN
;
A
#
# COMPACT_ATOMS: atom_id res chain seq x y z
N MET A 1 1.93 -20.44 1.21
CA MET A 1 1.07 -20.08 2.37
C MET A 1 1.09 -18.57 2.47
N CYS A 2 -0.06 -17.90 2.34
CA CYS A 2 -0.16 -16.43 2.36
C CYS A 2 -0.93 -15.98 3.61
N ILE A 3 -0.27 -15.20 4.48
CA ILE A 3 -0.88 -14.71 5.72
C ILE A 3 -2.06 -13.76 5.47
N PHE A 4 -2.00 -12.95 4.40
CA PHE A 4 -3.10 -12.05 4.03
C PHE A 4 -4.30 -12.81 3.47
N CYS A 5 -4.11 -13.90 2.73
CA CYS A 5 -5.21 -14.80 2.38
C CYS A 5 -5.90 -15.37 3.62
N ASP A 6 -5.15 -15.75 4.65
CA ASP A 6 -5.73 -16.27 5.88
C ASP A 6 -6.47 -15.18 6.69
N ILE A 7 -6.01 -13.93 6.65
CA ILE A 7 -6.75 -12.79 7.23
C ILE A 7 -8.03 -12.49 6.45
N VAL A 8 -7.95 -12.40 5.12
CA VAL A 8 -9.11 -12.18 4.23
C VAL A 8 -10.17 -13.26 4.44
N ASN A 9 -9.76 -14.51 4.58
CA ASN A 9 -10.64 -15.65 4.81
C ASN A 9 -11.05 -15.84 6.29
N ASN A 10 -10.80 -14.85 7.15
CA ASN A 10 -11.15 -14.86 8.58
C ASN A 10 -10.55 -16.03 9.39
N LYS A 11 -9.48 -16.66 8.90
CA LYS A 11 -8.76 -17.70 9.64
C LYS A 11 -7.81 -17.11 10.68
N LEU A 12 -7.34 -15.89 10.44
CA LEU A 12 -6.55 -15.10 11.38
C LEU A 12 -7.29 -13.82 11.78
N PRO A 13 -7.19 -13.40 13.07
CA PRO A 13 -7.86 -12.20 13.54
C PRO A 13 -7.22 -10.93 12.97
N SER A 14 -8.02 -9.89 12.77
CA SER A 14 -7.55 -8.56 12.37
C SER A 14 -8.47 -7.46 12.90
N ARG A 15 -7.96 -6.22 12.98
CA ARG A 15 -8.76 -5.03 13.31
C ARG A 15 -9.30 -4.41 12.03
N LYS A 16 -10.50 -4.84 11.61
CA LYS A 16 -11.14 -4.40 10.37
C LYS A 16 -11.66 -2.96 10.46
N LEU A 17 -11.41 -2.18 9.42
CA LEU A 17 -11.89 -0.79 9.27
C LEU A 17 -12.94 -0.65 8.17
N TYR A 18 -12.91 -1.55 7.19
CA TYR A 18 -13.79 -1.60 6.02
C TYR A 18 -13.70 -2.99 5.38
N GLU A 19 -14.79 -3.47 4.77
CA GLU A 19 -14.83 -4.69 3.98
C GLU A 19 -15.94 -4.56 2.92
N ASP A 20 -15.65 -4.96 1.68
CA ASP A 20 -16.63 -5.14 0.60
C ASP A 20 -16.31 -6.43 -0.18
N ASP A 21 -16.88 -6.62 -1.37
CA ASP A 21 -16.68 -7.82 -2.18
C ASP A 21 -15.25 -7.93 -2.76
N ASP A 22 -14.55 -6.81 -2.92
CA ASP A 22 -13.26 -6.71 -3.60
C ASP A 22 -12.09 -6.56 -2.60
N PHE A 23 -12.33 -5.92 -1.44
CA PHE A 23 -11.28 -5.46 -0.54
C PHE A 23 -11.59 -5.71 0.94
N LEU A 24 -10.51 -5.80 1.72
CA LEU A 24 -10.52 -5.76 3.17
C LEU A 24 -9.51 -4.72 3.66
N VAL A 25 -9.93 -3.81 4.54
CA VAL A 25 -9.05 -2.81 5.15
C VAL A 25 -8.85 -3.13 6.63
N ILE A 26 -7.59 -3.22 7.06
CA ILE A 26 -7.22 -3.57 8.43
C ILE A 26 -6.19 -2.58 9.00
N MET A 27 -6.12 -2.47 10.32
CA MET A 27 -4.94 -1.86 10.95
C MET A 27 -3.74 -2.80 10.83
N ASP A 28 -2.58 -2.24 10.52
CA ASP A 28 -1.32 -3.00 10.52
C ASP A 28 -1.00 -3.48 11.94
N ALA A 29 -0.58 -4.74 12.08
CA ALA A 29 -0.19 -5.34 13.36
C ALA A 29 1.18 -4.84 13.84
N PHE A 30 2.04 -4.39 12.93
CA PHE A 30 3.37 -3.84 13.17
C PHE A 30 3.45 -2.40 12.61
N PRO A 31 2.69 -1.47 13.18
CA PRO A 31 2.50 -0.14 12.61
C PRO A 31 3.79 0.68 12.58
N LYS A 32 4.04 1.39 11.46
CA LYS A 32 5.15 2.36 11.34
C LYS A 32 4.79 3.74 11.87
N SER A 33 3.49 4.04 11.97
CA SER A 33 2.97 5.26 12.59
C SER A 33 1.56 5.04 13.16
N ARG A 34 1.09 5.97 13.99
CA ARG A 34 -0.26 5.97 14.58
C ARG A 34 -1.31 6.04 13.47
N GLY A 35 -2.04 4.93 13.29
CA GLY A 35 -3.08 4.78 12.28
C GLY A 35 -2.64 4.03 11.02
N HIS A 36 -1.44 3.42 11.02
CA HIS A 36 -0.97 2.59 9.90
C HIS A 36 -2.02 1.53 9.53
N THR A 37 -2.47 1.59 8.28
CA THR A 37 -3.60 0.83 7.76
C THR A 37 -3.18 0.13 6.47
N LEU A 38 -3.67 -1.08 6.25
CA LEU A 38 -3.47 -1.85 5.03
C LEU A 38 -4.81 -2.01 4.30
N ILE A 39 -4.83 -1.76 3.00
CA ILE A 39 -5.88 -2.21 2.08
C ILE A 39 -5.39 -3.49 1.44
N LEU A 40 -6.15 -4.57 1.57
CA LEU A 40 -5.86 -5.88 0.99
C LEU A 40 -6.89 -6.17 -0.11
N THR A 41 -6.45 -6.72 -1.24
CA THR A 41 -7.37 -7.38 -2.19
C THR A 41 -7.92 -8.66 -1.56
N LYS A 42 -9.19 -8.98 -1.81
CA LYS A 42 -9.77 -10.25 -1.36
C LYS A 42 -9.22 -11.43 -2.18
N GLU A 43 -9.16 -11.25 -3.50
CA GLU A 43 -8.42 -12.16 -4.36
C GLU A 43 -6.91 -11.98 -4.18
N HIS A 44 -6.18 -13.06 -4.45
CA HIS A 44 -4.73 -13.08 -4.32
C HIS A 44 -4.08 -12.65 -5.64
N TYR A 45 -3.32 -11.56 -5.56
CA TYR A 45 -2.40 -11.08 -6.59
C TYR A 45 -1.05 -10.88 -5.89
N GLU A 46 0.05 -11.37 -6.45
CA GLU A 46 1.36 -11.20 -5.82
C GLU A 46 1.82 -9.74 -5.97
N GLU A 47 1.55 -9.13 -7.13
CA GLU A 47 2.00 -7.80 -7.50
C GLU A 47 0.89 -6.94 -8.09
N PHE A 48 1.09 -5.62 -8.06
CA PHE A 48 0.09 -4.64 -8.47
C PHE A 48 -0.27 -4.73 -9.96
N ASP A 49 0.70 -5.04 -10.82
CA ASP A 49 0.51 -5.17 -12.27
C ASP A 49 -0.18 -6.48 -12.70
N GLU A 50 -0.39 -7.41 -11.76
CA GLU A 50 -1.20 -8.62 -12.00
C GLU A 50 -2.71 -8.36 -11.81
N MET A 51 -3.08 -7.25 -11.19
CA MET A 51 -4.47 -6.91 -10.94
C MET A 51 -5.20 -6.47 -12.22
N PRO A 52 -6.50 -6.80 -12.37
CA PRO A 52 -7.34 -6.16 -13.37
C PRO A 52 -7.38 -4.63 -13.19
N GLU A 53 -7.33 -3.88 -14.29
CA GLU A 53 -7.28 -2.41 -14.25
C GLU A 53 -8.48 -1.79 -13.53
N GLU A 54 -9.67 -2.38 -13.66
CA GLU A 54 -10.86 -1.93 -12.95
C GLU A 54 -10.72 -2.11 -11.44
N LEU A 55 -10.10 -3.21 -11.00
CA LEU A 55 -9.85 -3.48 -9.59
C LEU A 55 -8.80 -2.50 -9.03
N ALA A 56 -7.72 -2.26 -9.78
CA ALA A 56 -6.70 -1.26 -9.42
C ALA A 56 -7.32 0.14 -9.28
N SER A 57 -8.22 0.52 -10.20
CA SER A 57 -8.95 1.80 -10.14
C SER A 57 -9.82 1.91 -8.88
N LYS A 58 -10.57 0.86 -8.54
CA LYS A 58 -11.37 0.82 -7.30
C LYS A 58 -10.51 0.91 -6.05
N LEU A 59 -9.33 0.28 -6.04
CA LEU A 59 -8.38 0.32 -4.92
C LEU A 59 -7.96 1.76 -4.63
N ILE A 60 -7.57 2.54 -5.66
CA ILE A 60 -7.16 3.94 -5.47
C ILE A 60 -8.32 4.79 -4.93
N VAL A 61 -9.54 4.58 -5.42
CA VAL A 61 -10.74 5.24 -4.89
C VAL A 61 -10.97 4.89 -3.41
N LEU A 62 -10.77 3.62 -3.03
CA LEU A 62 -10.88 3.17 -1.65
C LEU A 62 -9.79 3.79 -0.76
N ALA A 63 -8.54 3.86 -1.24
CA ALA A 63 -7.44 4.52 -0.52
C ALA A 63 -7.76 5.98 -0.22
N HIS A 64 -8.28 6.71 -1.20
CA HIS A 64 -8.72 8.09 -1.01
C HIS A 64 -9.85 8.22 0.05
N LYS A 65 -10.83 7.30 0.07
CA LYS A 65 -11.87 7.26 1.12
C LYS A 65 -11.28 6.98 2.49
N MET A 66 -10.33 6.04 2.59
CA MET A 66 -9.70 5.66 3.85
C MET A 66 -8.84 6.79 4.44
N VAL A 67 -8.08 7.51 3.62
CA VAL A 67 -7.35 8.71 4.06
C VAL A 67 -8.30 9.73 4.69
N LYS A 68 -9.45 10.01 4.08
CA LYS A 68 -10.46 10.92 4.67
C LYS A 68 -10.94 10.45 6.03
N LYS A 69 -11.17 9.15 6.21
CA LYS A 69 -11.58 8.56 7.50
C LYS A 69 -10.47 8.66 8.55
N LEU A 70 -9.21 8.48 8.15
CA LEU A 70 -8.04 8.56 9.04
C LEU A 70 -7.72 10.00 9.50
N LYS A 71 -8.29 11.04 8.88
CA LYS A 71 -8.11 12.43 9.33
C LYS A 71 -8.60 12.69 10.75
N VAL A 72 -9.47 11.84 11.32
CA VAL A 72 -9.86 11.91 12.74
C VAL A 72 -8.69 11.76 13.71
N LEU A 73 -7.53 11.33 13.21
CA LEU A 73 -6.30 11.20 13.96
C LEU A 73 -5.49 12.49 14.06
N ASP A 74 -5.94 13.59 13.43
CA ASP A 74 -5.22 14.87 13.39
C ASP A 74 -3.79 14.72 12.87
N MET A 75 -3.62 13.92 11.81
CA MET A 75 -2.34 13.71 11.13
C MET A 75 -1.92 14.96 10.34
N ASP A 76 -0.61 15.25 10.33
CA ASP A 76 -0.03 16.36 9.58
C ASP A 76 0.19 16.02 8.10
N GLY A 77 0.31 14.73 7.78
CA GLY A 77 0.48 14.22 6.43
C GLY A 77 0.18 12.73 6.35
N TYR A 78 0.41 12.13 5.19
CA TYR A 78 0.31 10.68 5.00
C TYR A 78 1.13 10.22 3.81
N ASN A 79 1.60 8.98 3.86
CA ASN A 79 2.15 8.25 2.72
C ASN A 79 1.15 7.17 2.28
N ILE A 80 1.03 6.95 0.98
CA ILE A 80 0.38 5.78 0.40
C ILE A 80 1.47 5.00 -0.33
N VAL A 81 1.65 3.72 0.01
CA VAL A 81 2.75 2.91 -0.51
C VAL A 81 2.27 1.52 -0.87
N ASN A 82 2.74 1.03 -2.01
CA ASN A 82 2.62 -0.35 -2.43
C ASN A 82 4.02 -0.79 -2.89
N ASN A 83 4.47 -1.94 -2.40
CA ASN A 83 5.79 -2.49 -2.68
C ASN A 83 5.61 -3.74 -3.54
N ASN A 84 6.30 -3.80 -4.68
CA ASN A 84 6.30 -4.96 -5.59
C ASN A 84 7.72 -5.54 -5.68
N LYS A 85 7.83 -6.85 -5.44
CA LYS A 85 9.06 -7.62 -5.22
C LYS A 85 9.83 -7.27 -3.94
N PRO A 86 10.65 -8.22 -3.41
CA PRO A 86 11.43 -8.01 -2.19
C PRO A 86 12.40 -6.83 -2.24
N ILE A 87 12.96 -6.50 -3.41
CA ILE A 87 13.90 -5.37 -3.56
C ILE A 87 13.24 -4.02 -3.25
N SER A 88 11.92 -3.92 -3.43
CA SER A 88 11.11 -2.75 -3.10
C SER A 88 10.57 -2.78 -1.67
N GLY A 89 10.96 -3.76 -0.85
CA GLY A 89 10.48 -3.93 0.52
C GLY A 89 9.15 -4.67 0.64
N GLN A 90 8.77 -5.50 -0.34
CA GLN A 90 7.60 -6.36 -0.23
C GLN A 90 7.93 -7.60 0.63
N GLU A 91 7.29 -7.71 1.80
CA GLU A 91 7.48 -8.86 2.71
C GLU A 91 6.43 -9.97 2.50
N VAL A 92 5.20 -9.59 2.19
CA VAL A 92 4.10 -10.52 1.90
C VAL A 92 3.72 -10.38 0.41
N PRO A 93 3.89 -11.43 -0.41
CA PRO A 93 3.55 -11.41 -1.83
C PRO A 93 2.02 -11.54 -1.99
N HIS A 94 1.30 -10.51 -1.60
CA HIS A 94 -0.14 -10.35 -1.75
C HIS A 94 -0.40 -8.85 -1.83
N VAL A 95 -1.05 -8.33 -2.85
CA VAL A 95 -1.21 -6.88 -3.03
C VAL A 95 -1.83 -6.23 -1.80
N HIS A 96 -1.06 -5.29 -1.25
CA HIS A 96 -1.49 -4.46 -0.15
C HIS A 96 -1.02 -3.02 -0.35
N PHE A 97 -1.88 -2.08 0.00
CA PHE A 97 -1.54 -0.67 0.06
C PHE A 97 -1.46 -0.21 1.50
N HIS A 98 -0.30 0.27 1.88
CA HIS A 98 -0.08 0.99 3.13
C HIS A 98 -0.71 2.38 3.02
N ILE A 99 -1.45 2.78 4.04
CA ILE A 99 -1.74 4.18 4.34
C ILE A 99 -1.08 4.48 5.68
N VAL A 100 -0.04 5.31 5.66
CA VAL A 100 0.75 5.66 6.83
C VAL A 100 0.52 7.13 7.16
N PRO A 101 -0.35 7.47 8.13
CA PRO A 101 -0.41 8.81 8.69
C PRO A 101 0.96 9.29 9.17
N ARG A 102 1.25 10.58 9.08
CA ARG A 102 2.53 11.19 9.47
C ARG A 102 2.29 12.36 10.43
N TYR A 103 3.23 12.55 11.34
CA TYR A 103 3.15 13.59 12.37
C TYR A 103 4.49 14.32 12.46
N ASN A 104 4.46 15.65 12.61
CA ASN A 104 5.65 16.51 12.61
C ASN A 104 6.61 16.23 13.78
N ASN A 105 6.16 15.53 14.81
CA ASN A 105 6.99 15.13 15.95
C ASN A 105 7.71 13.78 15.76
N GLU A 106 7.47 13.08 14.65
CA GLU A 106 8.22 11.88 14.28
C GLU A 106 9.64 12.25 13.86
N LYS A 107 10.63 11.57 14.45
CA LYS A 107 12.05 11.87 14.21
C LYS A 107 12.61 11.17 12.98
N GLU A 108 12.08 10.00 12.66
CA GLU A 108 12.56 9.16 11.56
C GLU A 108 11.57 9.16 10.41
N PRO A 109 12.03 9.25 9.16
CA PRO A 109 11.17 9.04 8.01
C PRO A 109 10.70 7.58 7.97
N VAL A 110 9.46 7.35 7.56
CA VAL A 110 8.93 5.98 7.36
C VAL A 110 9.58 5.31 6.14
N PHE A 111 9.94 6.11 5.13
CA PHE A 111 10.57 5.67 3.89
C PHE A 111 11.82 6.51 3.64
N THR A 112 12.93 5.84 3.33
CA THR A 112 14.16 6.51 2.89
C THR A 112 14.14 6.62 1.38
N ILE A 113 14.13 7.84 0.88
CA ILE A 113 14.32 8.12 -0.55
C ILE A 113 15.84 8.28 -0.75
N SER A 114 16.42 7.45 -1.62
CA SER A 114 17.84 7.55 -1.96
C SER A 114 18.12 8.82 -2.76
N GLU A 115 19.40 9.22 -2.78
CA GLU A 115 19.86 10.30 -3.64
C GLU A 115 19.55 9.99 -5.13
N PRO A 116 19.29 11.02 -5.95
CA PRO A 116 19.15 10.85 -7.40
C PRO A 116 20.40 10.22 -8.02
N ILE A 117 20.20 9.37 -9.02
CA ILE A 117 21.28 8.81 -9.84
C ILE A 117 21.39 9.60 -11.16
N GLU A 118 22.59 9.62 -11.74
CA GLU A 118 22.80 10.14 -13.10
C GLU A 118 22.30 9.12 -14.13
N MET A 119 21.61 9.60 -15.17
CA MET A 119 20.93 8.77 -16.17
C MET A 119 20.77 9.55 -17.49
N ASP A 120 20.90 8.86 -18.63
CA ASP A 120 20.47 9.40 -19.92
C ASP A 120 18.94 9.30 -20.04
N LEU A 121 18.25 10.42 -19.94
CA LEU A 121 16.79 10.46 -19.96
C LEU A 121 16.22 10.21 -21.36
N ASP A 122 16.95 10.57 -22.42
CA ASP A 122 16.48 10.39 -23.79
C ASP A 122 16.55 8.90 -24.16
N GLU A 123 17.64 8.21 -23.78
CA GLU A 123 17.77 6.77 -23.95
C GLU A 123 16.61 6.01 -23.28
N ILE A 124 16.33 6.33 -22.01
CA ILE A 124 15.28 5.65 -21.24
C ILE A 124 13.88 5.98 -21.76
N TYR A 125 13.63 7.23 -22.16
CA TYR A 125 12.35 7.63 -22.75
C TYR A 125 12.06 6.85 -24.05
N GLU A 126 13.06 6.71 -24.92
CA GLU A 126 12.91 5.93 -26.15
C GLU A 126 12.61 4.46 -25.87
N LEU A 127 13.24 3.86 -24.86
CA LEU A 127 12.99 2.47 -24.48
C LEU A 127 11.56 2.25 -23.97
N ILE A 128 11.02 3.18 -23.20
CA ILE A 128 9.67 3.07 -22.63
C ILE A 128 8.59 3.26 -23.71
N THR A 129 8.80 4.17 -24.66
CA THR A 129 7.75 4.58 -25.62
C THR A 129 7.69 3.74 -26.89
N LYS A 130 8.68 2.88 -27.15
CA LYS A 130 8.71 1.97 -28.31
C LYS A 130 8.06 0.60 -28.03
N ASN A 131 7.71 0.33 -26.78
CA ASN A 131 6.99 -0.88 -26.35
C ASN A 131 5.53 -0.54 -25.99
#